data_AF-M8B8V2-F1
#
_entry.id   AF-M8B8V2-F1
#
_cell.length_a   1.000
_cell.length_b   1.000
_cell.length_c   1.000
_cell.angle_alpha   90.00
_cell.angle_beta   90.00
_cell.angle_gamma   90.00
#
_symmetry.space_group_name_H-M   'P 1'
#
loop_
_entity.id
_entity.type
_entity.pdbx_description
1 polymer ?
#
loop_
_entity_poly.entity_id
_entity_poly.type
_entity_poly.pdbx_seq_one_letter_code
_entity_poly.pdbx_strand_id
1 'polypeptide(L)'
;MEEKPALGLGSLVSSLRVVYKSGRTKDLSWRRSQLNGLIRLLTEKEEEIFDALHDDLGKHRTESFRDEVGVVVKSIKHTLQNLEKWAAPEKASSYAVGFLSGDGAGAAGAARGRAHFLLLESPIRCPLCSTTPSVSLCLFSQFFIIFAMR
;
A
#
# COMPACT_ATOMS: atom_id res chain seq x y z
N MET A 1 25.01 15.13 16.05
CA MET A 1 24.66 14.06 15.10
C MET A 1 24.25 12.87 15.94
N GLU A 2 22.95 12.68 16.11
CA GLU A 2 22.41 11.59 16.92
C GLU A 2 22.45 10.31 16.08
N GLU A 3 23.32 9.38 16.46
CA GLU A 3 23.54 8.13 15.74
C GLU A 3 22.31 7.23 15.90
N LYS A 4 21.56 7.08 14.81
CA LYS A 4 20.35 6.26 14.75
C LYS A 4 20.74 4.79 14.97
N PRO A 5 20.20 4.09 15.98
CA PRO A 5 20.60 2.72 16.25
C PRO A 5 20.29 1.84 15.04
N ALA A 6 21.35 1.25 14.46
CA ALA A 6 21.27 0.34 13.34
C ALA A 6 20.65 -0.99 13.81
N LEU A 7 19.32 -1.04 13.90
CA LEU A 7 18.58 -2.29 14.07
C LEU A 7 18.91 -3.21 12.89
N GLY A 8 19.52 -4.37 13.17
CA GLY A 8 19.83 -5.36 12.14
C GLY A 8 18.56 -5.81 11.41
N LEU A 9 18.66 -6.07 10.11
CA LEU A 9 17.52 -6.37 9.23
C LEU A 9 16.55 -7.43 9.82
N GLY A 10 17.08 -8.51 10.40
CA GLY A 10 16.27 -9.56 11.02
C GLY A 10 15.46 -9.07 12.23
N SER A 11 16.02 -8.18 13.05
CA SER A 11 15.34 -7.58 14.20
C SER A 11 14.22 -6.63 13.78
N LEU A 12 14.43 -5.85 12.72
CA LEU A 12 13.44 -4.94 12.15
C LEU A 12 12.24 -5.73 11.60
N VAL A 13 12.50 -6.76 10.77
CA VAL A 13 11.46 -7.60 10.19
C VAL A 13 10.65 -8.31 11.27
N SER A 14 11.31 -8.81 12.32
CA SER A 14 10.65 -9.45 13.46
C SER A 14 9.71 -8.48 14.17
N SER A 15 10.15 -7.24 14.40
CA SER A 15 9.35 -6.19 15.04
C SER A 15 8.11 -5.81 14.23
N LEU A 16 8.26 -5.65 12.90
CA LEU A 16 7.13 -5.40 12.01
C LEU A 16 6.13 -6.55 12.00
N ARG A 17 6.62 -7.80 12.05
CA ARG A 17 5.76 -8.99 12.11
C ARG A 17 4.95 -9.05 13.40
N VAL A 18 5.53 -8.62 14.53
CA VAL A 18 4.80 -8.51 15.81
C VAL A 18 3.66 -7.49 15.70
N VAL A 19 3.93 -6.30 15.15
CA VAL A 19 2.90 -5.26 14.95
C VAL A 19 1.79 -5.71 14.00
N TYR A 20 2.12 -6.44 12.94
CA TYR A 20 1.13 -7.00 12.04
C TYR A 20 0.26 -8.07 12.75
N LYS A 21 0.91 -9.01 13.46
CA LYS A 21 0.23 -10.09 14.18
C LYS A 21 -0.67 -9.58 15.31
N SER A 22 -0.37 -8.43 15.91
CA SER A 22 -1.24 -7.82 16.93
C SER A 22 -2.59 -7.33 16.38
N GLY A 23 -2.76 -7.30 15.05
CA GLY A 23 -4.00 -6.83 14.41
C GLY A 23 -4.15 -5.31 14.39
N ARG A 24 -3.21 -4.55 14.96
CA ARG A 24 -3.21 -3.08 14.97
C ARG A 24 -3.35 -2.48 13.56
N THR A 25 -2.77 -3.13 12.56
CA THR A 25 -2.82 -2.66 11.16
C THR A 25 -4.19 -2.82 10.49
N LYS A 26 -5.09 -3.63 11.07
CA LYS A 26 -6.47 -3.81 10.58
C LYS A 26 -7.37 -2.65 10.97
N ASP A 27 -7.05 -1.96 12.06
CA ASP A 27 -7.83 -0.84 12.56
C ASP A 27 -7.86 0.31 11.55
N LEU A 28 -9.05 0.88 11.33
CA LEU A 28 -9.26 1.93 10.34
C LEU A 28 -8.68 3.28 10.79
N SER A 29 -8.75 3.58 12.10
CA SER A 29 -8.17 4.81 12.64
C SER A 29 -6.64 4.79 12.52
N TRP A 30 -6.02 3.63 12.74
CA TRP A 30 -4.60 3.42 12.52
C TRP A 30 -4.23 3.65 11.05
N ARG A 31 -4.94 3.03 10.10
CA ARG A 31 -4.69 3.24 8.67
C ARG A 31 -4.83 4.71 8.25
N ARG A 32 -5.88 5.39 8.73
CA ARG A 32 -6.09 6.84 8.51
C ARG A 32 -4.92 7.66 9.07
N SER A 33 -4.43 7.32 10.26
CA SER A 33 -3.27 8.01 10.86
C SER A 33 -2.00 7.85 10.01
N GLN A 34 -1.76 6.66 9.43
CA GLN A 34 -0.59 6.42 8.58
C GLN A 34 -0.68 7.18 7.27
N LEU A 35 -1.86 7.21 6.62
CA LEU A 35 -2.09 7.97 5.40
C LEU A 35 -1.91 9.48 5.62
N ASN A 36 -2.42 10.01 6.74
CA ASN A 36 -2.16 11.41 7.10
C ASN A 36 -0.67 11.66 7.41
N GLY A 37 0.01 10.69 8.02
CA GLY A 37 1.46 10.73 8.22
C GLY A 37 2.25 10.80 6.91
N LEU A 38 1.80 10.09 5.87
CA LEU A 38 2.40 10.18 4.53
C LEU A 38 2.19 11.56 3.90
N ILE A 39 0.98 12.13 4.00
CA ILE A 39 0.74 13.51 3.54
C ILE A 39 1.70 14.46 4.25
N ARG A 40 1.80 14.35 5.57
CA ARG A 40 2.69 15.19 6.37
C ARG A 40 4.15 15.03 5.95
N LEU A 41 4.63 13.80 5.77
CA LEU A 41 5.98 13.53 5.30
C LEU A 41 6.24 14.21 3.95
N LEU A 42 5.33 14.05 2.99
CA LEU A 42 5.48 14.63 1.65
C LEU A 42 5.48 16.16 1.67
N THR A 43 4.69 16.78 2.57
CA THR A 43 4.65 18.24 2.71
C THR A 43 5.85 18.79 3.48
N GLU A 44 6.26 18.15 4.58
CA GLU A 44 7.39 18.60 5.41
C GLU A 44 8.74 18.39 4.72
N LYS A 45 8.85 17.39 3.84
CA LYS A 45 10.07 17.01 3.12
C LYS A 45 10.02 17.32 1.64
N GLU A 46 9.11 18.19 1.21
CA GLU A 46 8.88 18.49 -0.21
C GLU A 46 10.16 18.93 -0.93
N GLU A 47 10.90 19.87 -0.34
CA GLU A 47 12.16 20.38 -0.92
C GLU A 47 13.24 19.29 -1.02
N GLU A 48 13.43 18.49 0.04
CA GLU A 48 14.40 17.37 0.05
C GLU A 48 14.04 16.31 -1.01
N ILE A 49 12.75 16.07 -1.24
CA ILE A 49 12.27 15.15 -2.28
C ILE A 49 12.54 15.74 -3.67
N PHE A 50 12.32 17.03 -3.88
CA PHE A 50 12.59 17.67 -5.16
C PHE A 50 14.08 17.70 -5.51
N ASP A 51 14.94 17.95 -4.51
CA ASP A 51 16.37 17.95 -4.71
C ASP A 51 16.85 16.53 -5.07
N ALA A 52 16.37 15.50 -4.37
CA ALA A 52 16.67 14.11 -4.74
C ALA A 52 16.16 13.73 -6.16
N LEU A 53 14.95 14.16 -6.53
CA LEU A 53 14.41 13.93 -7.88
C LEU A 53 15.18 14.70 -8.96
N HIS A 54 15.73 15.86 -8.62
CA HIS A 54 16.60 16.60 -9.51
C HIS A 54 17.94 15.89 -9.69
N ASP A 55 18.56 15.41 -8.61
CA ASP A 55 19.85 14.72 -8.65
C ASP A 55 19.75 13.38 -9.41
N ASP A 56 18.67 12.62 -9.20
CA ASP A 56 18.48 11.31 -9.81
C ASP A 56 17.97 11.40 -11.26
N LEU A 57 17.02 12.31 -11.54
CA LEU A 57 16.26 12.33 -12.79
C LEU A 57 16.37 13.65 -13.57
N GLY A 58 17.01 14.68 -13.02
CA GLY A 58 17.13 16.01 -13.65
C GLY A 58 15.82 16.79 -13.70
N LYS A 59 14.77 16.36 -12.98
CA LYS A 59 13.45 17.00 -13.03
C LYS A 59 13.48 18.40 -12.41
N HIS A 60 12.75 19.33 -13.01
CA HIS A 60 12.47 20.62 -12.38
C HIS A 60 11.41 20.47 -11.28
N ARG A 61 11.44 21.31 -10.24
CA ARG A 61 10.51 21.25 -9.08
C ARG A 61 9.03 21.12 -9.49
N THR A 62 8.60 21.89 -10.49
CA THR A 62 7.22 21.84 -10.99
C THR A 62 6.86 20.48 -11.62
N GLU A 63 7.79 19.87 -12.35
CA GLU A 63 7.60 18.55 -12.94
C GLU A 63 7.60 17.47 -11.85
N SER A 64 8.54 17.54 -10.91
CA SER A 64 8.61 16.67 -9.73
C SER A 64 7.30 16.70 -8.93
N PHE A 65 6.74 17.89 -8.71
CA PHE A 65 5.44 18.01 -8.06
C PHE A 65 4.31 17.43 -8.91
N ARG A 66 4.23 17.81 -10.19
CA ARG A 66 3.12 17.39 -11.06
C ARG A 66 3.07 15.87 -11.26
N ASP A 67 4.22 15.24 -11.43
CA ASP A 67 4.31 13.86 -11.90
C ASP A 67 4.54 12.85 -10.76
N GLU A 68 5.20 13.25 -9.67
CA GLU A 68 5.51 12.37 -8.53
C GLU A 68 4.69 12.74 -7.28
N VAL A 69 4.96 13.90 -6.68
CA VAL A 69 4.46 14.24 -5.33
C VAL A 69 2.95 14.47 -5.35
N GLY A 70 2.46 15.30 -6.28
CA GLY A 70 1.06 15.67 -6.41
C GLY A 70 0.16 14.48 -6.75
N VAL A 71 0.65 13.55 -7.58
CA VAL A 71 -0.07 12.30 -7.91
C VAL A 71 -0.23 11.43 -6.66
N VAL A 72 0.83 11.28 -5.87
CA VAL A 72 0.79 10.50 -4.63
C VAL A 72 -0.14 11.15 -3.61
N VAL A 73 -0.05 12.46 -3.39
CA VAL A 73 -0.96 13.19 -2.48
C VAL A 73 -2.42 13.03 -2.90
N LYS A 74 -2.71 13.14 -4.20
CA LYS A 74 -4.07 12.93 -4.73
C LYS A 74 -4.55 11.50 -4.48
N SER A 75 -3.69 10.51 -4.70
CA SER A 75 -3.99 9.10 -4.43
C SER A 75 -4.33 8.87 -2.96
N ILE A 76 -3.50 9.39 -2.05
CA ILE A 76 -3.73 9.26 -0.59
C ILE A 76 -5.06 9.92 -0.18
N LYS A 77 -5.37 11.12 -0.69
CA LYS A 77 -6.65 11.80 -0.41
C LYS A 77 -7.84 10.99 -0.91
N HIS A 78 -7.75 10.42 -2.12
CA HIS A 78 -8.78 9.56 -2.66
C HIS A 78 -8.96 8.27 -1.83
N THR A 79 -7.85 7.68 -1.36
CA THR A 79 -7.90 6.54 -0.43
C THR A 79 -8.58 6.91 0.88
N LEU A 80 -8.25 8.07 1.47
CA LEU A 80 -8.87 8.53 2.72
C LEU A 80 -10.39 8.71 2.59
N GLN A 81 -10.87 9.22 1.45
CA GLN A 81 -12.29 9.41 1.17
C GLN A 81 -13.06 8.09 1.04
N ASN A 82 -12.41 7.03 0.53
CA ASN A 82 -13.05 5.74 0.27
C ASN A 82 -12.66 4.63 1.26
N LEU A 83 -11.82 4.94 2.25
CA LEU A 83 -11.16 3.96 3.12
C LEU A 83 -12.17 3.02 3.81
N GLU A 84 -13.26 3.58 4.34
CA GLU A 84 -14.29 2.83 5.05
C GLU A 84 -15.09 1.93 4.10
N LYS A 85 -15.45 2.47 2.91
CA LYS A 85 -16.16 1.72 1.87
C LYS A 85 -15.33 0.52 1.40
N TRP A 86 -14.03 0.71 1.17
CA TRP A 86 -13.15 -0.36 0.69
C TRP A 86 -12.78 -1.39 1.76
N ALA A 87 -12.79 -0.98 3.03
CA ALA A 87 -12.54 -1.89 4.15
C ALA A 87 -13.79 -2.64 4.61
N ALA A 88 -14.99 -2.25 4.14
CA ALA A 88 -16.22 -2.90 4.51
C ALA A 88 -16.22 -4.38 4.04
N PRO A 89 -16.73 -5.31 4.87
CA PRO A 89 -16.81 -6.71 4.47
C PRO A 89 -17.84 -6.86 3.35
N GLU A 90 -17.39 -7.30 2.19
CA GLU A 90 -18.31 -7.72 1.12
C GLU A 90 -18.90 -9.08 1.46
N LYS A 91 -20.24 -9.17 1.42
CA LYS A 91 -20.95 -10.45 1.48
C LYS A 91 -20.60 -11.22 0.20
N ALA A 92 -19.80 -12.28 0.34
CA ALA A 92 -19.65 -13.23 -0.75
C ALA A 92 -21.02 -13.86 -1.02
N SER A 93 -21.54 -13.68 -2.22
CA SER A 93 -22.76 -14.39 -2.62
C SER A 93 -22.45 -15.87 -2.58
N SER A 94 -23.18 -16.59 -1.72
CA SER A 94 -23.16 -18.05 -1.63
C SER A 94 -23.90 -18.63 -2.84
N TYR A 95 -23.37 -18.43 -4.04
CA TYR A 95 -23.77 -19.26 -5.17
C TYR A 95 -23.07 -20.62 -5.00
N ALA A 96 -23.83 -21.58 -4.49
CA ALA A 96 -23.61 -23.03 -4.56
C ALA A 96 -22.27 -23.57 -4.01
N VAL A 97 -22.14 -23.64 -2.69
CA VAL A 97 -21.58 -24.84 -2.04
C VAL A 97 -22.74 -25.56 -1.35
N GLY A 98 -23.72 -25.96 -2.16
CA GLY A 98 -24.90 -26.73 -1.76
C GLY A 98 -24.91 -28.09 -2.44
N PHE A 99 -23.75 -28.73 -2.60
CA PHE A 99 -23.68 -30.07 -3.21
C PHE A 99 -22.88 -31.10 -2.40
N LEU A 100 -22.11 -30.72 -1.38
CA LEU A 100 -21.43 -31.70 -0.52
C LEU A 100 -21.50 -31.24 0.93
N SER A 101 -22.55 -31.67 1.61
CA SER A 101 -22.48 -32.30 2.95
C SER A 101 -23.90 -32.47 3.45
N GLY A 102 -24.35 -33.73 3.41
CA GLY A 102 -25.35 -34.18 4.36
C GLY A 102 -24.80 -34.04 5.78
N ASP A 103 -25.71 -33.73 6.67
CA ASP A 103 -25.61 -33.74 8.12
C ASP A 103 -24.93 -32.53 8.78
N GLY A 104 -25.75 -31.88 9.62
CA GLY A 104 -25.52 -30.56 10.16
C GLY A 104 -24.64 -30.51 11.39
N ALA A 105 -24.05 -29.33 11.61
CA ALA A 105 -23.87 -28.69 12.91
C ALA A 105 -23.15 -27.35 12.71
N GLY A 106 -23.70 -26.30 13.32
CA GLY A 106 -22.92 -25.12 13.74
C GLY A 106 -22.55 -24.10 12.67
N ALA A 107 -23.34 -23.03 12.59
CA ALA A 107 -22.95 -21.80 11.91
C ALA A 107 -21.70 -21.18 12.59
N ALA A 108 -20.54 -21.35 11.96
CA ALA A 108 -19.36 -20.53 12.23
C ALA A 108 -19.09 -19.70 10.96
N GLY A 109 -19.35 -18.39 11.05
CA GLY A 109 -19.00 -17.43 10.00
C GLY A 109 -17.49 -17.40 9.79
N ALA A 110 -17.00 -18.17 8.83
CA ALA A 110 -15.60 -18.21 8.46
C ALA A 110 -15.22 -16.92 7.72
N ALA A 111 -14.79 -15.91 8.47
CA ALA A 111 -14.02 -14.80 7.92
C ALA A 111 -12.68 -15.36 7.39
N ARG A 112 -12.64 -15.72 6.11
CA ARG A 112 -11.41 -16.16 5.43
C ARG A 112 -10.47 -14.96 5.29
N GLY A 113 -9.67 -14.69 6.33
CA GLY A 113 -8.47 -13.88 6.23
C GLY A 113 -7.35 -14.72 5.62
N ARG A 114 -7.23 -14.72 4.29
CA ARG A 114 -6.15 -15.42 3.59
C ARG A 114 -4.94 -14.47 3.56
N ALA A 115 -4.17 -14.45 4.64
CA ALA A 115 -2.92 -13.69 4.70
C ALA A 115 -1.88 -14.35 3.79
N HIS A 116 -1.88 -13.98 2.51
CA HIS A 116 -0.81 -14.33 1.59
C HIS A 116 0.28 -13.26 1.69
N PHE A 117 1.30 -13.58 2.48
CA PHE A 117 2.59 -12.90 2.44
C PHE A 117 3.18 -13.14 1.05
N LEU A 118 2.91 -12.25 0.10
CA LEU A 118 3.60 -12.25 -1.19
C LEU A 118 4.90 -11.47 -1.02
N LEU A 119 5.98 -12.24 -0.98
CA LEU A 119 7.33 -11.76 -1.22
C LEU A 119 7.34 -10.94 -2.51
N LEU A 120 7.88 -9.73 -2.39
CA LEU A 120 8.16 -8.78 -3.44
C LEU A 120 9.35 -9.30 -4.27
N GLU A 121 9.11 -10.27 -5.15
CA GLU A 121 10.10 -10.71 -6.15
C GLU A 121 9.34 -11.04 -7.43
N SER A 122 9.34 -10.13 -8.42
CA SER A 122 9.55 -10.48 -9.83
C SER A 122 9.61 -9.25 -10.74
N PRO A 123 10.39 -9.34 -11.83
CA PRO A 123 11.01 -8.22 -12.53
C PRO A 123 10.06 -7.61 -13.55
N ILE A 124 10.01 -6.28 -13.57
CA ILE A 124 9.29 -5.55 -14.61
C ILE A 124 10.08 -5.67 -15.90
N ARG A 125 9.70 -6.61 -16.77
CA ARG A 125 10.05 -6.57 -18.19
C ARG A 125 8.78 -6.21 -18.97
N CYS A 126 8.48 -4.92 -19.02
CA CYS A 126 7.36 -4.38 -19.79
C CYS A 126 7.81 -4.15 -21.25
N PRO A 127 7.17 -4.80 -22.25
CA PRO A 127 7.55 -4.64 -23.66
C PRO A 127 7.13 -3.30 -24.29
N LEU A 128 6.53 -2.38 -23.52
CA LEU A 128 6.18 -1.01 -23.95
C LEU A 128 7.11 0.08 -23.42
N CYS A 129 8.18 -0.25 -22.67
CA CYS A 129 8.99 0.74 -21.95
C CYS A 129 10.08 1.43 -22.80
N SER A 130 10.12 1.26 -24.12
CA SER A 130 11.23 1.76 -24.95
C SER A 130 11.05 3.17 -25.53
N THR A 131 9.96 3.89 -25.23
CA THR A 131 9.67 5.17 -25.93
C THR A 131 9.21 6.34 -25.06
N THR A 132 9.11 6.22 -23.73
CA THR A 132 8.79 7.39 -22.87
C THR A 132 9.69 7.45 -21.62
N PRO A 133 10.41 8.56 -21.39
CA PRO A 133 11.21 8.74 -20.17
C PRO A 133 10.36 9.10 -18.92
N SER A 134 9.03 9.10 -19.02
CA SER A 134 8.16 9.48 -17.91
C SER A 134 7.66 8.25 -17.15
N VAL A 135 8.19 8.04 -15.95
CA VAL A 135 7.76 7.04 -14.95
C VAL A 135 6.28 7.18 -14.54
N SER A 136 5.62 8.28 -14.93
CA SER A 136 4.21 8.59 -14.63
C SER A 136 3.22 7.54 -15.14
N LEU A 137 3.51 6.85 -16.26
CA LEU A 137 2.62 5.83 -16.81
C LEU A 137 2.77 4.44 -16.16
N CYS A 138 3.90 4.15 -15.51
CA CYS A 138 4.02 2.93 -14.71
C CYS A 138 3.13 3.02 -13.45
N LEU A 139 3.01 4.23 -12.87
CA LEU A 139 2.19 4.46 -11.68
C LEU A 139 0.68 4.31 -11.90
N PHE A 140 0.20 4.46 -13.14
CA PHE A 140 -1.21 4.19 -13.47
C PHE A 140 -1.55 2.69 -13.36
N SER A 141 -0.56 1.79 -13.50
CA SER A 141 -0.72 0.36 -13.20
C SER A 141 -0.60 0.05 -11.70
N GLN A 142 0.08 0.91 -10.93
CA GLN A 142 0.30 0.76 -9.48
C GLN A 142 -0.95 0.97 -8.63
N PHE A 143 -2.07 1.43 -9.20
CA PHE A 143 -3.36 1.56 -8.52
C PHE A 143 -3.83 0.24 -7.86
N PHE A 144 -3.21 -0.90 -8.23
CA PHE A 144 -3.50 -2.22 -7.69
C PHE A 144 -2.70 -2.62 -6.43
N ILE A 145 -1.55 -2.01 -6.12
CA ILE A 145 -0.65 -2.54 -5.06
C ILE A 145 -1.15 -2.24 -3.63
N ILE A 146 -2.07 -1.28 -3.45
CA ILE A 146 -2.71 -1.01 -2.14
C ILE A 146 -3.93 -1.93 -1.89
N PHE A 147 -4.24 -2.87 -2.79
CA PHE A 147 -5.35 -3.81 -2.62
C PHE A 147 -5.00 -5.04 -1.75
N ALA A 148 -3.75 -5.18 -1.29
CA ALA A 148 -3.24 -6.38 -0.61
C ALA A 148 -3.37 -6.36 0.93
N MET A 149 -4.37 -5.70 1.50
CA MET A 149 -4.65 -5.70 2.96
C MET A 149 -6.11 -6.07 3.27
N ARG A 150 -6.63 -7.10 2.60
CA ARG A 150 -7.77 -7.91 3.06
C ARG A 150 -7.27 -9.27 3.54
#